data_AF-A0A3A8M2L9-F1
#
_entry.id   AF-A0A3A8M2L9-F1
#
_cell.length_a   1.000
_cell.length_b   1.000
_cell.length_c   1.000
_cell.angle_alpha   90.00
_cell.angle_beta   90.00
_cell.angle_gamma   90.00
#
_symmetry.space_group_name_H-M   'P 1'
#
loop_
_entity.id
_entity.type
_entity.pdbx_description
1 polymer ?
#
loop_
_entity_poly.entity_id
_entity_poly.type
_entity_poly.pdbx_seq_one_letter_code
_entity_poly.pdbx_strand_id
1 'polypeptide(L)'
;MLLKLTCPVLALGLGACGNLDNTPFRVGTVHGRLTEFDPAVALVSLVGAPDLRATVEPDGHFTLEDAPAGPGELFIVATADKAARVPLTVQGGQSVQVADVAPQPAHTLSVKVKSRGSLKVNEARLSVAGTPYEALPLDSGSRRRVGPLPDGCYDVRVSAPDFTTAVGQGCVGPGEQKPLKLELVPKEAWGQKGCAETGCDADSHCAPNGRCVGCLDDSQCAAPLACRGQRCEGPGAACASCEGTWQCAPSTQCEDVPGDLMACVAECGVGMPPCAEGLTCQDGRCLPDPARFATCAEWPR
;
A
#
# COMPACT_ATOMS: atom_id res chain seq x y z
N MET A 1 12.13 -91.65 25.79
CA MET A 1 12.03 -90.89 24.52
C MET A 1 10.64 -90.31 24.47
N LEU A 2 10.41 -89.10 25.00
CA LEU A 2 10.62 -87.77 24.39
C LEU A 2 9.75 -87.61 23.11
N LEU A 3 8.90 -86.60 22.93
CA LEU A 3 8.90 -85.25 23.48
C LEU A 3 7.49 -84.64 23.29
N LYS A 4 6.88 -84.08 24.34
CA LYS A 4 5.65 -83.28 24.24
C LYS A 4 6.02 -81.87 23.76
N LEU A 5 5.57 -81.48 22.56
CA LEU A 5 5.69 -80.11 22.05
C LEU A 5 4.61 -79.22 22.67
N THR A 6 5.02 -78.36 23.60
CA THR A 6 4.25 -77.19 24.05
C THR A 6 4.55 -76.01 23.13
N CYS A 7 3.52 -75.52 22.43
CA CYS A 7 3.56 -74.37 21.54
C CYS A 7 3.34 -73.09 22.36
N PRO A 8 4.28 -72.12 22.39
CA PRO A 8 4.04 -70.85 23.07
C PRO A 8 3.22 -69.94 22.16
N VAL A 9 2.05 -69.52 22.65
CA VAL A 9 1.26 -68.44 22.06
C VAL A 9 2.03 -67.14 22.27
N LEU A 10 2.67 -66.64 21.20
CA LEU A 10 3.26 -65.30 21.17
C LEU A 10 2.11 -64.28 21.06
N ALA A 11 1.71 -63.71 22.18
CA ALA A 11 0.78 -62.59 22.21
C ALA A 11 1.48 -61.33 21.67
N LEU A 12 1.21 -60.99 20.41
CA LEU A 12 1.56 -59.70 19.80
C LEU A 12 0.77 -58.60 20.51
N GLY A 13 1.40 -57.98 21.51
CA GLY A 13 0.94 -56.74 22.10
C GLY A 13 0.99 -55.62 21.07
N LEU A 14 -0.10 -55.42 20.33
CA LEU A 14 -0.40 -54.17 19.62
C LEU A 14 -0.72 -53.08 20.66
N GLY A 15 0.29 -52.72 21.45
CA GLY A 15 0.21 -51.67 22.45
C GLY A 15 0.37 -50.31 21.79
N ALA A 16 -0.76 -49.67 21.52
CA ALA A 16 -0.97 -48.23 21.48
C ALA A 16 0.18 -47.37 20.91
N CYS A 17 0.12 -47.07 19.61
CA CYS A 17 0.59 -45.77 19.12
C CYS A 17 -0.30 -44.71 19.76
N GLY A 18 0.03 -44.30 20.98
CA GLY A 18 -0.59 -43.17 21.65
C GLY A 18 -0.48 -41.96 20.74
N ASN A 19 -1.61 -41.36 20.44
CA ASN A 19 -1.70 -40.11 19.70
C ASN A 19 -1.02 -39.02 20.55
N LEU A 20 0.29 -38.83 20.36
CA LEU A 20 1.03 -37.74 20.95
C LEU A 20 0.48 -36.46 20.34
N ASP A 21 -0.43 -35.82 21.10
CA ASP A 21 -0.94 -34.50 20.75
C ASP A 21 0.21 -33.49 20.87
N ASN A 22 0.86 -33.23 19.74
CA ASN A 22 1.94 -32.26 19.64
C ASN A 22 1.40 -30.83 19.47
N THR A 23 0.09 -30.61 19.56
CA THR A 23 -0.52 -29.28 19.41
C THR A 23 0.09 -28.24 20.36
N PRO A 24 0.36 -28.53 21.65
CA PRO A 24 0.99 -27.57 22.56
C PRO A 24 2.42 -27.15 22.16
N PHE A 25 3.12 -27.96 21.37
CA PHE A 25 4.48 -27.67 20.92
C PHE A 25 4.53 -26.94 19.56
N ARG A 26 3.37 -26.59 18.99
CA ARG A 26 3.28 -25.85 17.72
C ARG A 26 3.26 -24.34 17.90
N VAL A 27 2.99 -23.87 19.12
CA VAL A 27 2.88 -22.45 19.45
C VAL A 27 3.65 -22.14 20.73
N GLY A 28 4.02 -20.88 20.94
CA GLY A 28 4.63 -20.38 22.17
C GLY A 28 4.12 -18.98 22.52
N THR A 29 4.68 -18.40 23.57
CA THR A 29 4.33 -17.05 24.03
C THR A 29 5.54 -16.13 23.87
N VAL A 30 5.34 -14.90 23.41
CA VAL A 30 6.40 -13.89 23.31
C VAL A 30 6.10 -12.76 24.28
N HIS A 31 7.06 -12.43 25.14
CA HIS A 31 7.02 -11.29 26.05
C HIS A 31 8.06 -10.26 25.67
N GLY A 32 7.73 -8.98 25.81
CA GLY A 32 8.65 -7.89 25.57
C GLY A 32 8.23 -6.61 26.25
N ARG A 33 9.01 -5.54 26.02
CA ARG A 33 8.71 -4.20 26.51
C ARG A 33 9.07 -3.15 25.47
N LEU A 34 8.19 -2.20 25.23
CA LEU A 34 8.49 -1.00 24.43
C LEU A 34 9.07 0.08 25.33
N THR A 35 10.21 0.66 24.95
CA THR A 35 10.82 1.76 25.74
C THR A 35 10.15 3.10 25.50
N GLU A 36 9.41 3.23 24.39
CA GLU A 36 8.66 4.41 23.98
C GLU A 36 7.43 3.96 23.20
N PHE A 37 6.25 4.49 23.52
CA PHE A 37 5.00 4.15 22.85
C PHE A 37 3.88 5.15 23.20
N ASP A 38 2.83 5.17 22.38
CA ASP A 38 1.55 5.81 22.64
C ASP A 38 0.49 4.71 22.83
N PRO A 39 -0.12 4.56 24.03
CA PRO A 39 -1.10 3.51 24.28
C PRO A 39 -2.35 3.59 23.40
N ALA A 40 -2.65 4.73 22.77
CA ALA A 40 -3.77 4.86 21.85
C ALA A 40 -3.51 4.25 20.46
N VAL A 41 -2.24 4.00 20.12
CA VAL A 41 -1.81 3.57 18.78
C VAL A 41 -0.97 2.28 18.83
N ALA A 42 -0.32 2.01 19.96
CA ALA A 42 0.65 0.93 20.09
C ALA A 42 0.05 -0.44 19.77
N LEU A 43 0.74 -1.17 18.89
CA LEU A 43 0.32 -2.47 18.39
C LEU A 43 1.56 -3.33 18.15
N VAL A 44 1.51 -4.57 18.62
CA VAL A 44 2.51 -5.60 18.32
C VAL A 44 1.80 -6.74 17.63
N SER A 45 2.27 -7.15 16.45
CA SER A 45 1.73 -8.29 15.71
C SER A 45 2.85 -9.13 15.12
N LEU A 46 2.56 -10.37 14.74
CA LEU A 46 3.52 -11.21 14.02
C LEU A 46 3.46 -10.95 12.52
N VAL A 47 4.61 -10.80 11.87
CA VAL A 47 4.70 -10.67 10.41
C VAL A 47 4.15 -11.95 9.77
N GLY A 48 3.18 -11.78 8.87
CA GLY A 48 2.50 -12.86 8.17
C GLY A 48 1.31 -13.47 8.92
N ALA A 49 1.07 -13.05 10.17
CA ALA A 49 -0.11 -13.39 10.96
C ALA A 49 -0.62 -12.15 11.73
N PRO A 50 -1.12 -11.11 11.02
CA PRO A 50 -1.47 -9.83 11.64
C PRO A 50 -2.65 -9.90 12.62
N ASP A 51 -3.52 -10.92 12.50
CA ASP A 51 -4.58 -11.20 13.47
C ASP A 51 -4.02 -11.64 14.83
N LEU A 52 -2.80 -12.19 14.85
CA LEU A 52 -2.08 -12.50 16.08
C LEU A 52 -1.42 -11.22 16.59
N ARG A 53 -2.07 -10.60 17.57
CA ARG A 53 -1.70 -9.29 18.12
C ARG A 53 -1.66 -9.30 19.64
N ALA A 54 -0.77 -8.49 20.18
CA ALA A 54 -0.67 -8.20 21.61
C ALA A 54 -1.13 -6.77 21.89
N THR A 55 -1.76 -6.58 23.05
CA THR A 55 -1.98 -5.24 23.62
C THR A 55 -0.74 -4.84 24.41
N VAL A 56 -0.40 -3.56 24.37
CA VAL A 56 0.70 -2.99 25.17
C VAL A 56 0.12 -2.45 26.48
N GLU A 57 0.65 -2.92 27.59
CA GLU A 57 0.28 -2.48 28.93
C GLU A 57 0.78 -1.05 29.21
N PRO A 58 0.23 -0.34 30.21
CA PRO A 58 0.63 1.04 30.52
C PRO A 58 2.10 1.24 30.88
N ASP A 59 2.82 0.18 31.24
CA ASP A 59 4.26 0.20 31.55
C ASP A 59 5.14 -0.23 30.35
N GLY A 60 4.52 -0.46 29.19
CA GLY A 60 5.16 -0.83 27.94
C GLY A 60 5.31 -2.32 27.70
N HIS A 61 4.95 -3.18 28.66
CA HIS A 61 5.03 -4.63 28.45
C HIS A 61 3.97 -5.11 27.47
N PHE A 62 4.28 -6.16 26.73
CA PHE A 62 3.33 -6.84 25.88
C PHE A 62 3.51 -8.36 25.97
N THR A 63 2.42 -9.08 25.75
CA THR A 63 2.40 -10.53 25.69
C THR A 63 1.65 -10.97 24.43
N LEU A 64 2.35 -11.67 23.53
CA LEU A 64 1.79 -12.28 22.32
C LEU A 64 1.67 -13.78 22.54
N GLU A 65 0.44 -14.25 22.71
CA GLU A 65 0.13 -15.68 22.89
C GLU A 65 -0.01 -16.38 21.53
N ASP A 66 0.02 -17.71 21.54
CA ASP A 66 -0.21 -18.57 20.36
C ASP A 66 0.69 -18.28 19.14
N ALA A 67 1.88 -17.74 19.36
CA ALA A 67 2.84 -17.47 18.30
C ALA A 67 3.36 -18.79 17.70
N PRO A 68 3.29 -19.01 16.37
CA PRO A 68 3.77 -20.24 15.75
C PRO A 68 5.25 -20.49 16.06
N ALA A 69 5.58 -21.73 16.43
CA ALA A 69 6.95 -22.14 16.68
C ALA A 69 7.82 -22.04 15.42
N GLY A 70 9.04 -21.55 15.57
CA GLY A 70 9.99 -21.33 14.49
C GLY A 70 10.50 -19.89 14.37
N PRO A 71 11.30 -19.58 13.34
CA PRO A 71 11.75 -18.23 13.07
C PRO A 71 10.56 -17.34 12.66
N GLY A 72 10.55 -16.12 13.17
CA GLY A 72 9.53 -15.13 12.88
C GLY A 72 10.04 -13.72 13.14
N GLU A 73 9.13 -12.76 13.02
CA GLU A 73 9.46 -11.35 13.21
C GLU A 73 8.24 -10.61 13.75
N LEU A 74 8.43 -9.78 14.76
CA LEU A 74 7.40 -8.85 15.22
C LEU A 74 7.35 -7.65 14.30
N PHE A 75 6.14 -7.21 13.97
CA PHE A 75 5.85 -5.89 13.46
C PHE A 75 5.27 -5.05 14.59
N ILE A 76 5.93 -3.94 14.91
CA ILE A 76 5.59 -3.09 16.06
C ILE A 76 5.28 -1.69 15.54
N VAL A 77 4.08 -1.20 15.81
CA VAL A 77 3.73 0.22 15.74
C VAL A 77 3.78 0.75 17.17
N ALA A 78 4.62 1.74 17.44
CA ALA A 78 4.78 2.27 18.80
C ALA A 78 4.07 3.61 18.97
N THR A 79 4.21 4.50 18.00
CA THR A 79 3.57 5.84 17.96
C THR A 79 3.05 6.09 16.54
N ALA A 80 2.52 7.28 16.26
CA ALA A 80 2.11 7.66 14.90
C ALA A 80 3.28 7.76 13.90
N ASP A 81 4.52 7.88 14.39
CA ASP A 81 5.73 8.15 13.60
C ASP A 81 6.91 7.20 13.90
N LYS A 82 6.72 6.22 14.80
CA LYS A 82 7.74 5.23 15.15
C LYS A 82 7.23 3.80 15.07
N ALA A 83 8.07 2.93 14.55
CA ALA A 83 7.80 1.51 14.39
C ALA A 83 9.09 0.70 14.47
N ALA A 84 8.98 -0.62 14.61
CA ALA A 84 10.12 -1.53 14.62
C ALA A 84 9.76 -2.87 13.98
N ARG A 85 10.80 -3.56 13.48
CA ARG A 85 10.77 -4.99 13.17
C ARG A 85 11.77 -5.69 14.06
N VAL A 86 11.34 -6.77 14.72
CA VAL A 86 12.20 -7.49 15.67
C VAL A 86 12.23 -8.97 15.28
N PRO A 87 13.35 -9.49 14.75
CA PRO A 87 13.46 -10.91 14.47
C PRO A 87 13.45 -11.70 15.77
N LEU A 88 12.80 -12.86 15.76
CA LEU A 88 12.80 -13.79 16.89
C LEU A 88 12.70 -15.24 16.43
N THR A 89 12.90 -16.15 17.37
CA THR A 89 12.60 -17.58 17.18
C THR A 89 11.70 -18.02 18.32
N VAL A 90 10.46 -18.39 18.00
CA VAL A 90 9.50 -18.91 18.98
C VAL A 90 9.81 -20.38 19.23
N GLN A 91 10.00 -20.74 20.50
CA GLN A 91 10.12 -22.13 20.91
C GLN A 91 8.74 -22.66 21.31
N GLY A 92 8.32 -23.77 20.70
CA GLY A 92 7.01 -24.37 20.96
C GLY A 92 6.85 -24.82 22.42
N GLY A 93 5.70 -24.52 23.02
CA GLY A 93 5.39 -24.80 24.43
C GLY A 93 6.18 -23.95 25.42
N GLN A 94 6.87 -22.90 24.97
CA GLN A 94 7.72 -22.05 25.81
C GLN A 94 7.40 -20.57 25.66
N SER A 95 7.76 -19.82 26.70
CA SER A 95 7.77 -18.36 26.68
C SER A 95 9.14 -17.85 26.24
N VAL A 96 9.16 -16.92 25.29
CA VAL A 96 10.35 -16.25 24.78
C VAL A 96 10.33 -14.80 25.23
N GLN A 97 11.39 -14.36 25.90
CA GLN A 97 11.58 -12.95 26.25
C GLN A 97 12.39 -12.26 25.16
N VAL A 98 11.81 -11.27 24.49
CA VAL A 98 12.57 -10.31 23.66
C VAL A 98 13.12 -9.18 24.54
N ALA A 99 14.26 -8.64 24.13
CA ALA A 99 14.87 -7.49 24.78
C ALA A 99 13.96 -6.25 24.68
N ASP A 100 14.18 -5.26 25.55
CA ASP A 100 13.53 -3.95 25.47
C ASP A 100 13.69 -3.39 24.04
N VAL A 101 12.56 -3.08 23.41
CA VAL A 101 12.50 -2.60 22.03
C VAL A 101 12.45 -1.09 22.03
N ALA A 102 13.45 -0.46 21.43
CA ALA A 102 13.47 0.97 21.15
C ALA A 102 13.01 1.24 19.70
N PRO A 103 11.76 1.71 19.51
CA PRO A 103 11.23 1.98 18.17
C PRO A 103 12.04 3.04 17.44
N GLN A 104 12.12 2.90 16.11
CA GLN A 104 12.84 3.82 15.25
C GLN A 104 11.86 4.74 14.49
N PRO A 105 12.32 5.89 13.97
CA PRO A 105 11.53 6.68 13.04
C PRO A 105 10.98 5.81 11.91
N ALA A 106 9.71 6.01 11.58
CA ALA A 106 8.98 5.26 10.59
C ALA A 106 8.40 6.19 9.53
N HIS A 107 7.98 5.59 8.42
CA HIS A 107 7.55 6.32 7.25
C HIS A 107 6.17 5.85 6.77
N THR A 108 5.57 6.62 5.87
CA THR A 108 4.29 6.28 5.24
C THR A 108 4.48 5.94 3.77
N LEU A 109 3.97 4.79 3.34
CA LEU A 109 3.93 4.44 1.93
C LEU A 109 2.76 5.15 1.23
N SER A 110 3.05 5.92 0.19
CA SER A 110 2.04 6.54 -0.68
C SER A 110 1.66 5.55 -1.80
N VAL A 111 0.39 5.19 -1.91
CA VAL A 111 -0.14 4.26 -2.92
C VAL A 111 -1.17 4.98 -3.77
N LYS A 112 -1.00 4.97 -5.08
CA LYS A 112 -1.93 5.56 -6.05
C LYS A 112 -2.55 4.45 -6.89
N VAL A 113 -3.87 4.35 -6.84
CA VAL A 113 -4.62 3.33 -7.58
C VAL A 113 -5.37 3.96 -8.73
N LYS A 114 -5.28 3.35 -9.91
CA LYS A 114 -6.10 3.68 -11.08
C LYS A 114 -6.80 2.43 -11.58
N SER A 115 -7.99 2.57 -12.17
CA SER A 115 -8.61 1.48 -12.92
C SER A 115 -8.22 1.56 -14.39
N ARG A 116 -8.13 0.40 -15.04
CA ARG A 116 -7.97 0.35 -16.49
C ARG A 116 -9.25 0.86 -17.15
N GLY A 117 -9.08 1.84 -18.04
CA GLY A 117 -10.18 2.42 -18.81
C GLY A 117 -11.10 3.30 -17.98
N SER A 118 -10.62 3.85 -16.86
CA SER A 118 -11.34 4.85 -16.04
C SER A 118 -12.71 4.38 -15.57
N LEU A 119 -12.84 3.07 -15.33
CA LEU A 119 -14.04 2.47 -14.79
C LEU A 119 -14.19 2.83 -13.32
N LYS A 120 -15.44 2.99 -12.86
CA LYS A 120 -15.71 3.20 -11.45
C LYS A 120 -15.21 2.02 -10.62
N VAL A 121 -14.49 2.33 -9.55
CA VAL A 121 -14.04 1.35 -8.57
C VAL A 121 -14.85 1.56 -7.30
N ASN A 122 -15.56 0.52 -6.86
CA ASN A 122 -16.30 0.53 -5.61
C ASN A 122 -15.59 -0.37 -4.59
N GLU A 123 -15.64 0.01 -3.32
CA GLU A 123 -15.18 -0.83 -2.19
C GLU A 123 -13.75 -1.39 -2.36
N ALA A 124 -12.85 -0.62 -2.98
CA ALA A 124 -11.46 -1.03 -3.09
C ALA A 124 -10.82 -1.09 -1.70
N ARG A 125 -10.01 -2.14 -1.49
CA ARG A 125 -9.30 -2.41 -0.26
C ARG A 125 -7.81 -2.56 -0.54
N LEU A 126 -7.00 -1.99 0.34
CA LEU A 126 -5.56 -2.08 0.32
C LEU A 126 -5.08 -2.92 1.49
N SER A 127 -4.14 -3.82 1.23
CA SER A 127 -3.39 -4.54 2.26
C SER A 127 -1.89 -4.43 2.03
N VAL A 128 -1.12 -4.32 3.11
CA VAL A 128 0.34 -4.41 3.09
C VAL A 128 0.75 -5.74 3.71
N ALA A 129 1.34 -6.61 2.90
CA ALA A 129 1.61 -7.99 3.29
C ALA A 129 2.52 -8.06 4.52
N GLY A 130 2.14 -8.92 5.46
CA GLY A 130 2.90 -9.16 6.68
C GLY A 130 2.82 -8.03 7.71
N THR A 131 1.88 -7.10 7.56
CA THR A 131 1.65 -5.99 8.50
C THR A 131 0.18 -6.00 8.94
N PRO A 132 -0.17 -5.31 10.04
CA PRO A 132 -1.56 -5.17 10.47
C PRO A 132 -2.41 -4.26 9.57
N TYR A 133 -1.83 -3.66 8.54
CA TYR A 133 -2.54 -2.84 7.57
C TYR A 133 -3.24 -3.72 6.53
N GLU A 134 -4.35 -4.32 6.95
CA GLU A 134 -5.18 -5.17 6.10
C GLU A 134 -6.51 -4.53 5.78
N ALA A 135 -7.00 -4.78 4.55
CA ALA A 135 -8.34 -4.42 4.12
C ALA A 135 -8.70 -2.92 4.30
N LEU A 136 -7.69 -2.04 4.25
CA LEU A 136 -7.87 -0.60 4.40
C LEU A 136 -8.73 -0.06 3.26
N PRO A 137 -9.82 0.67 3.54
CA PRO A 137 -10.66 1.23 2.49
C PRO A 137 -9.88 2.27 1.66
N LEU A 138 -10.08 2.22 0.35
CA LEU A 138 -9.63 3.23 -0.59
C LEU A 138 -10.83 4.05 -1.05
N ASP A 139 -10.71 5.38 -0.92
CA ASP A 139 -11.73 6.30 -1.41
C ASP A 139 -11.70 6.35 -2.95
N SER A 140 -12.82 6.70 -3.59
CA SER A 140 -12.90 6.79 -5.06
C SER A 140 -11.95 7.88 -5.58
N GLY A 141 -10.92 7.47 -6.35
CA GLY A 141 -9.91 8.35 -6.95
C GLY A 141 -8.58 8.44 -6.18
N SER A 142 -8.39 7.62 -5.14
CA SER A 142 -7.52 8.01 -4.04
C SER A 142 -6.06 7.55 -4.12
N ARG A 143 -5.18 8.53 -3.91
CA ARG A 143 -3.93 8.32 -3.20
C ARG A 143 -4.26 7.93 -1.75
N ARG A 144 -3.62 6.88 -1.24
CA ARG A 144 -3.67 6.49 0.16
C ARG A 144 -2.26 6.53 0.75
N ARG A 145 -2.13 7.10 1.95
CA ARG A 145 -0.92 6.93 2.77
C ARG A 145 -1.14 5.80 3.76
N VAL A 146 -0.16 4.90 3.88
CA VAL A 146 -0.22 3.72 4.75
C VAL A 146 0.99 3.74 5.66
N GLY A 147 0.77 3.70 6.96
CA GLY A 147 1.84 3.69 7.95
C GLY A 147 1.35 4.05 9.35
N PRO A 148 2.28 4.13 10.31
CA PRO A 148 3.74 4.07 10.13
C PRO A 148 4.29 2.69 9.74
N LEU A 149 5.33 2.66 8.91
CA LEU A 149 6.07 1.49 8.45
C LEU A 149 7.57 1.67 8.73
N PRO A 150 8.26 0.69 9.35
CA PRO A 150 9.72 0.66 9.42
C PRO A 150 10.35 0.66 8.03
N ASP A 151 11.61 1.09 7.95
CA ASP A 151 12.40 1.02 6.72
C ASP A 151 12.36 -0.38 6.09
N GLY A 152 12.17 -0.43 4.78
CA GLY A 152 12.10 -1.68 4.03
C GLY A 152 11.16 -1.62 2.84
N CYS A 153 11.10 -2.73 2.11
CA CYS A 153 10.20 -2.91 0.97
C CYS A 153 9.07 -3.86 1.32
N TYR A 154 7.87 -3.51 0.90
CA TYR A 154 6.63 -4.18 1.26
C TYR A 154 5.83 -4.53 0.02
N ASP A 155 5.26 -5.74 0.00
CA ASP A 155 4.28 -6.13 -1.01
C ASP A 155 2.93 -5.52 -0.65
N VAL A 156 2.38 -4.74 -1.57
CA VAL A 156 1.06 -4.11 -1.46
C VAL A 156 0.10 -4.82 -2.39
N ARG A 157 -1.09 -5.13 -1.87
CA ARG A 157 -2.19 -5.73 -2.62
C ARG A 157 -3.37 -4.78 -2.60
N VAL A 158 -3.97 -4.56 -3.76
CA VAL A 158 -5.22 -3.83 -3.88
C VAL A 158 -6.25 -4.73 -4.55
N SER A 159 -7.40 -4.89 -3.90
CA SER A 159 -8.52 -5.67 -4.41
C SER A 159 -9.78 -4.82 -4.44
N ALA A 160 -10.66 -5.11 -5.39
CA ALA A 160 -11.99 -4.54 -5.47
C ALA A 160 -12.93 -5.57 -6.09
N PRO A 161 -14.23 -5.57 -5.75
CA PRO A 161 -15.23 -6.35 -6.48
C PRO A 161 -15.12 -6.11 -7.99
N ASP A 162 -15.29 -7.17 -8.80
CA ASP A 162 -15.24 -7.11 -10.27
C ASP A 162 -13.89 -6.74 -10.91
N PHE A 163 -12.84 -6.50 -10.13
CA PHE A 163 -11.47 -6.32 -10.60
C PHE A 163 -10.58 -7.51 -10.20
N THR A 164 -9.54 -7.74 -10.98
CA THR A 164 -8.44 -8.63 -10.58
C THR A 164 -7.57 -7.92 -9.55
N THR A 165 -7.13 -8.64 -8.53
CA THR A 165 -6.21 -8.10 -7.50
C THR A 165 -4.93 -7.58 -8.15
N ALA A 166 -4.61 -6.32 -7.89
CA ALA A 166 -3.34 -5.71 -8.26
C ALA A 166 -2.31 -5.94 -7.15
N VAL A 167 -1.07 -6.24 -7.53
CA VAL A 167 0.05 -6.44 -6.60
C VAL A 167 1.24 -5.62 -7.09
N GLY A 168 1.96 -5.00 -6.16
CA GLY A 168 3.25 -4.38 -6.45
C GLY A 168 4.06 -4.17 -5.17
N GLN A 169 5.32 -3.77 -5.31
CA GLN A 169 6.23 -3.61 -4.19
C GLN A 169 6.61 -2.14 -4.04
N GLY A 170 6.47 -1.62 -2.82
CA GLY A 170 6.84 -0.24 -2.47
C GLY A 170 7.85 -0.23 -1.33
N CYS A 171 8.87 0.63 -1.41
CA CYS A 171 9.87 0.77 -0.36
C CYS A 171 9.67 2.09 0.39
N VAL A 172 9.86 2.04 1.70
CA VAL A 172 9.88 3.20 2.59
C VAL A 172 11.23 3.29 3.27
N GLY A 173 11.66 4.52 3.54
CA GLY A 173 12.94 4.85 4.16
C GLY A 173 13.20 6.35 4.12
N PRO A 174 14.39 6.79 4.56
CA PRO A 174 14.76 8.20 4.53
C PRO A 174 14.84 8.73 3.09
N GLY A 175 14.33 9.95 2.88
CA GLY A 175 14.35 10.64 1.59
C GLY A 175 12.99 10.78 0.92
N GLU A 176 12.98 11.27 -0.31
CA GLU A 176 11.76 11.45 -1.11
C GLU A 176 11.25 10.09 -1.60
N GLN A 177 9.98 9.78 -1.28
CA GLN A 177 9.35 8.52 -1.65
C GLN A 177 8.41 8.71 -2.83
N LYS A 178 8.68 7.97 -3.92
CA LYS A 178 7.77 7.91 -5.06
C LYS A 178 6.54 7.08 -4.72
N PRO A 179 5.32 7.47 -5.14
CA PRO A 179 4.14 6.67 -4.93
C PRO A 179 4.21 5.34 -5.66
N LEU A 180 3.75 4.29 -5.00
CA LEU A 180 3.49 3.03 -5.63
C LEU A 180 2.22 3.15 -6.49
N LYS A 181 2.39 3.16 -7.81
CA LYS A 181 1.29 3.21 -8.79
C LYS A 181 0.81 1.79 -9.08
N LEU A 182 -0.46 1.49 -8.79
CA LEU A 182 -1.11 0.20 -9.08
C LEU A 182 -2.29 0.39 -10.03
N GLU A 183 -2.47 -0.55 -10.96
CA GLU A 183 -3.60 -0.57 -11.90
C GLU A 183 -4.53 -1.75 -11.60
N LEU A 184 -5.80 -1.45 -11.34
CA LEU A 184 -6.86 -2.46 -11.26
C LEU A 184 -7.39 -2.77 -12.66
N VAL A 185 -7.33 -4.04 -13.04
CA VAL A 185 -7.83 -4.54 -14.32
C VAL A 185 -9.21 -5.15 -14.10
N PRO A 186 -10.27 -4.71 -14.81
CA PRO A 186 -11.59 -5.30 -14.66
C PRO A 186 -11.56 -6.76 -15.11
N LYS A 187 -12.32 -7.62 -14.43
CA LYS A 187 -12.57 -8.98 -14.89
C LYS A 187 -13.30 -8.92 -16.24
N GLU A 188 -13.02 -9.86 -17.13
CA GLU A 188 -13.48 -9.82 -18.52
C GLU A 188 -15.00 -9.62 -18.63
N ALA A 189 -15.79 -10.39 -17.88
CA ALA A 189 -17.25 -10.29 -17.87
C ALA A 189 -17.76 -8.93 -17.38
N TRP A 190 -17.02 -8.26 -16.49
CA TRP A 190 -17.37 -6.91 -16.02
C TRP A 190 -16.99 -5.83 -17.03
N GLY A 191 -15.78 -5.91 -17.59
CA GLY A 191 -15.28 -4.95 -18.56
C GLY A 191 -16.11 -4.87 -19.85
N GLN A 192 -16.80 -5.96 -20.22
CA GLN A 192 -17.64 -6.01 -21.43
C GLN A 192 -19.03 -5.39 -21.27
N LYS A 193 -19.50 -5.12 -20.04
CA LYS A 193 -20.83 -4.54 -19.79
C LYS A 193 -20.98 -3.09 -20.22
N GLY A 194 -19.85 -2.39 -20.36
CA GLY A 194 -19.80 -0.97 -20.71
C GLY A 194 -20.16 -0.05 -19.54
N CYS A 195 -19.73 1.20 -19.64
CA CYS A 195 -19.82 2.19 -18.57
C CYS A 195 -21.23 2.58 -18.14
N ALA A 196 -22.26 2.28 -18.95
CA ALA A 196 -23.64 2.58 -18.59
C ALA A 196 -24.11 1.71 -17.41
N GLU A 197 -23.57 0.49 -17.29
CA GLU A 197 -23.84 -0.41 -16.16
C GLU A 197 -22.73 -0.31 -15.09
N THR A 198 -21.47 -0.20 -15.51
CA THR A 198 -20.33 -0.27 -14.59
C THR A 198 -19.95 1.08 -13.96
N GLY A 199 -20.35 2.18 -14.58
CA GLY A 199 -19.99 3.54 -14.20
C GLY A 199 -18.55 3.91 -14.57
N CYS A 200 -18.28 5.21 -14.53
CA CYS A 200 -16.95 5.79 -14.71
C CYS A 200 -16.40 6.31 -13.39
N ASP A 201 -15.08 6.49 -13.31
CA ASP A 201 -14.46 7.26 -12.24
C ASP A 201 -14.94 8.72 -12.23
N ALA A 202 -14.60 9.46 -11.18
CA ALA A 202 -15.16 10.78 -10.92
C ALA A 202 -14.84 11.82 -12.01
N ASP A 203 -13.74 11.61 -12.75
CA ASP A 203 -13.22 12.53 -13.76
C ASP A 203 -13.52 12.05 -15.20
N SER A 204 -14.35 11.01 -15.35
CA SER A 204 -14.69 10.42 -16.64
C SER A 204 -16.19 10.34 -16.87
N HIS A 205 -16.56 10.33 -18.14
CA HIS A 205 -17.93 10.30 -18.63
C HIS A 205 -18.19 9.06 -19.46
N CYS A 206 -19.41 8.51 -19.37
CA CYS A 206 -19.79 7.36 -20.15
C CYS A 206 -20.20 7.78 -21.57
N ALA A 207 -19.39 7.44 -22.56
CA ALA A 207 -19.70 7.71 -23.97
C ALA A 207 -20.74 6.74 -24.55
N PRO A 208 -21.43 7.10 -25.65
CA PRO A 208 -22.41 6.23 -26.31
C PRO A 208 -21.87 4.88 -26.78
N ASN A 209 -20.54 4.76 -26.95
CA ASN A 209 -19.87 3.50 -27.29
C ASN A 209 -19.59 2.59 -26.07
N GLY A 210 -20.10 2.94 -24.89
CA GLY A 210 -19.93 2.18 -23.66
C GLY A 210 -18.56 2.31 -23.00
N ARG A 211 -17.71 3.26 -23.42
CA ARG A 211 -16.39 3.51 -22.82
C ARG A 211 -16.43 4.73 -21.91
N CYS A 212 -15.65 4.69 -20.83
CA CYS A 212 -15.35 5.89 -20.07
C CYS A 212 -14.31 6.73 -20.81
N VAL A 213 -14.58 8.02 -20.89
CA VAL A 213 -13.79 9.00 -21.63
C VAL A 213 -13.67 10.29 -20.82
N GLY A 214 -12.63 11.10 -21.06
CA GLY A 214 -12.41 12.31 -20.28
C GLY A 214 -13.43 13.42 -20.54
N CYS A 215 -14.12 13.41 -21.69
CA CYS A 215 -15.16 14.38 -22.02
C CYS A 215 -16.07 13.91 -23.17
N LEU A 216 -17.26 14.51 -23.24
CA LEU A 216 -18.24 14.41 -24.31
C LEU A 216 -18.44 15.77 -25.01
N ASP A 217 -18.23 16.87 -24.29
CA ASP A 217 -18.29 18.24 -24.78
C ASP A 217 -17.35 19.16 -23.97
N ASP A 218 -17.15 20.39 -24.46
CA ASP A 218 -16.20 21.35 -23.89
C ASP A 218 -16.54 21.80 -22.46
N SER A 219 -17.81 21.70 -22.03
CA SER A 219 -18.21 22.13 -20.68
C SER A 219 -17.68 21.20 -19.58
N GLN A 220 -17.26 19.99 -19.95
CA GLN A 220 -16.68 19.00 -19.06
C GLN A 220 -15.15 19.16 -18.91
N CYS A 221 -14.55 20.05 -19.70
CA CYS A 221 -13.13 20.33 -19.64
C CYS A 221 -12.86 21.60 -18.83
N ALA A 222 -11.82 21.55 -17.99
CA ALA A 222 -11.35 22.75 -17.32
C ALA A 222 -10.79 23.74 -18.34
N ALA A 223 -11.24 25.00 -18.30
CA ALA A 223 -10.70 26.03 -19.18
C ALA A 223 -9.16 26.16 -19.00
N PRO A 224 -8.38 26.33 -20.09
CA PRO A 224 -8.80 26.57 -21.48
C PRO A 224 -8.87 25.30 -22.36
N LEU A 225 -9.00 24.11 -21.77
CA LEU A 225 -9.07 22.85 -22.51
C LEU A 225 -10.42 22.73 -23.25
N ALA A 226 -10.40 22.05 -24.40
CA ALA A 226 -11.58 21.72 -25.19
C ALA A 226 -11.66 20.20 -25.40
N CYS A 227 -12.87 19.68 -25.56
CA CYS A 227 -13.09 18.27 -25.79
C CYS A 227 -12.76 17.89 -27.23
N ARG A 228 -11.67 17.14 -27.41
CA ARG A 228 -11.21 16.65 -28.73
C ARG A 228 -10.97 15.16 -28.67
N GLY A 229 -11.66 14.42 -29.54
CA GLY A 229 -11.53 12.96 -29.57
C GLY A 229 -11.85 12.29 -28.22
N GLN A 230 -12.81 12.84 -27.48
CA GLN A 230 -13.24 12.36 -26.16
C GLN A 230 -12.16 12.51 -25.05
N ARG A 231 -11.24 13.47 -25.22
CA ARG A 231 -10.26 13.88 -24.23
C ARG A 231 -10.25 15.40 -24.11
N CYS A 232 -9.98 15.91 -22.91
CA CYS A 232 -9.73 17.34 -22.75
C CYS A 232 -8.33 17.65 -23.27
N GLU A 233 -8.25 18.41 -24.36
CA GLU A 233 -7.02 18.80 -25.05
C GLU A 233 -6.95 20.32 -25.19
N GLY A 234 -5.76 20.90 -25.11
CA GLY A 234 -5.57 22.35 -25.21
C GLY A 234 -4.38 22.83 -24.39
N PRO A 235 -4.03 24.12 -24.47
CA PRO A 235 -2.89 24.66 -23.75
C PRO A 235 -3.25 24.88 -22.28
N GLY A 236 -3.14 23.83 -21.46
CA GLY A 236 -3.27 23.96 -20.01
C GLY A 236 -2.24 24.95 -19.45
N ALA A 237 -2.62 25.62 -18.36
CA ALA A 237 -1.72 26.52 -17.65
C ALA A 237 -0.47 25.77 -17.14
N ALA A 238 0.63 26.50 -16.93
CA ALA A 238 1.80 25.93 -16.25
C ALA A 238 1.38 25.35 -14.89
N CYS A 239 2.02 24.28 -14.43
CA CYS A 239 1.64 23.56 -13.20
C CYS A 239 0.19 23.00 -13.17
N ALA A 240 -0.60 23.09 -14.25
CA ALA A 240 -1.88 22.41 -14.31
C ALA A 240 -1.66 20.89 -14.34
N SER A 241 -2.50 20.16 -13.63
CA SER A 241 -2.49 18.70 -13.66
C SER A 241 -2.76 18.19 -15.07
N CYS A 242 -2.03 17.17 -15.49
CA CYS A 242 -2.12 16.62 -16.84
C CYS A 242 -1.99 15.08 -16.84
N GLU A 243 -2.54 14.47 -17.88
CA GLU A 243 -2.42 13.04 -18.20
C GLU A 243 -1.46 12.80 -19.37
N GLY A 244 -1.17 13.86 -20.14
CA GLY A 244 -0.18 13.85 -21.20
C GLY A 244 0.03 15.23 -21.81
N THR A 245 1.07 15.34 -22.63
CA THR A 245 1.53 16.62 -23.19
C THR A 245 0.50 17.33 -24.07
N TRP A 246 -0.53 16.62 -24.57
CA TRP A 246 -1.64 17.22 -25.32
C TRP A 246 -2.53 18.17 -24.49
N GLN A 247 -2.40 18.13 -23.15
CA GLN A 247 -3.06 19.06 -22.21
C GLN A 247 -2.18 20.26 -21.85
N CYS A 248 -0.97 20.32 -22.36
CA CYS A 248 0.01 21.32 -21.99
C CYS A 248 0.19 22.36 -23.10
N ALA A 249 0.58 23.58 -22.74
CA ALA A 249 0.98 24.58 -23.71
C ALA A 249 2.17 24.07 -24.55
N PRO A 250 2.37 24.54 -25.80
CA PRO A 250 3.41 24.02 -26.70
C PRO A 250 4.84 24.04 -26.15
N SER A 251 5.14 24.92 -25.18
CA SER A 251 6.44 25.05 -24.52
C SER A 251 6.56 24.25 -23.21
N THR A 252 5.56 23.43 -22.89
CA THR A 252 5.50 22.67 -21.64
C THR A 252 5.25 21.19 -21.90
N GLN A 253 5.79 20.33 -21.05
CA GLN A 253 5.61 18.88 -21.11
C GLN A 253 4.86 18.40 -19.87
N CYS A 254 4.08 17.33 -20.03
CA CYS A 254 3.44 16.70 -18.90
C CYS A 254 4.44 15.79 -18.20
N GLU A 255 4.93 16.21 -17.04
CA GLU A 255 5.98 15.50 -16.30
C GLU A 255 5.58 15.21 -14.85
N ASP A 256 6.22 14.21 -14.27
CA ASP A 256 6.09 13.89 -12.84
C ASP A 256 6.85 14.95 -12.03
N VAL A 257 6.11 15.76 -11.25
CA VAL A 257 6.69 16.82 -10.42
C VAL A 257 6.73 16.41 -8.94
N PRO A 258 7.68 16.94 -8.15
CA PRO A 258 7.74 16.70 -6.71
C PRO A 258 6.39 17.03 -6.05
N GLY A 259 5.95 16.19 -5.11
CA GLY A 259 4.64 16.39 -4.50
C GLY A 259 3.46 15.94 -5.38
N ASP A 260 3.77 15.05 -6.33
CA ASP A 260 2.98 13.83 -6.51
C ASP A 260 1.85 13.95 -7.56
N LEU A 261 1.96 14.91 -8.50
CA LEU A 261 1.06 15.05 -9.65
C LEU A 261 1.88 15.11 -10.95
N MET A 262 1.30 14.59 -12.03
CA MET A 262 1.77 14.94 -13.36
C MET A 262 1.30 16.37 -13.64
N ALA A 263 2.21 17.26 -14.02
CA ALA A 263 1.89 18.65 -14.28
C ALA A 263 2.56 19.17 -15.56
N CYS A 264 1.93 20.15 -16.20
CA CYS A 264 2.50 20.83 -17.35
C CYS A 264 3.64 21.75 -16.90
N VAL A 265 4.88 21.34 -17.15
CA VAL A 265 6.09 22.09 -16.76
C VAL A 265 6.88 22.54 -17.98
N ALA A 266 7.44 23.74 -17.90
CA ALA A 266 8.38 24.24 -18.89
C ALA A 266 9.82 23.89 -18.47
N GLU A 267 10.67 23.62 -19.44
CA GLU A 267 12.12 23.53 -19.21
C GLU A 267 12.72 24.92 -19.03
N CYS A 268 13.78 25.02 -18.22
CA CYS A 268 14.50 26.26 -17.96
C CYS A 268 16.01 26.02 -17.79
N GLY A 269 16.79 27.10 -17.86
CA GLY A 269 18.24 27.05 -17.71
C GLY A 269 18.96 27.88 -18.77
N VAL A 270 20.26 27.63 -18.93
CA VAL A 270 21.09 28.38 -19.88
C VAL A 270 20.61 28.10 -21.30
N GLY A 271 20.22 29.16 -22.02
CA GLY A 271 19.74 29.08 -23.40
C GLY A 271 18.24 28.78 -23.55
N MET A 272 17.52 28.62 -22.44
CA MET A 272 16.07 28.42 -22.43
C MET A 272 15.32 29.70 -22.00
N PRO A 273 14.04 29.86 -22.36
CA PRO A 273 13.23 30.97 -21.88
C PRO A 273 13.17 31.02 -20.33
N PRO A 274 13.04 32.21 -19.73
CA PRO A 274 12.81 32.32 -18.29
C PRO A 274 11.45 31.72 -17.91
N CYS A 275 11.34 31.25 -16.66
CA CYS A 275 10.08 30.77 -16.13
C CYS A 275 9.02 31.88 -16.06
N ALA A 276 7.75 31.48 -16.19
CA ALA A 276 6.62 32.39 -16.02
C ALA A 276 6.59 32.97 -14.59
N GLU A 277 5.84 34.06 -14.41
CA GLU A 277 5.72 34.73 -13.11
C GLU A 277 5.24 33.75 -12.02
N GLY A 278 5.89 33.80 -10.85
CA GLY A 278 5.60 32.92 -9.71
C GLY A 278 6.23 31.52 -9.78
N LEU A 279 6.94 31.20 -10.87
CA LEU A 279 7.73 29.98 -11.02
C LEU A 279 9.23 30.29 -10.96
N THR A 280 10.01 29.37 -10.40
CA THR A 280 11.47 29.43 -10.32
C THR A 280 12.08 28.23 -11.05
N CYS A 281 13.28 28.42 -11.59
CA CYS A 281 14.00 27.34 -12.26
C CYS A 281 14.64 26.41 -11.23
N GLN A 282 14.11 25.19 -11.12
CA GLN A 282 14.53 24.17 -10.16
C GLN A 282 14.85 22.88 -10.92
N ASP A 283 16.10 22.46 -10.87
CA ASP A 283 16.60 21.27 -11.58
C ASP A 283 16.20 21.24 -13.07
N GLY A 284 16.32 22.39 -13.74
CA GLY A 284 16.00 22.55 -15.16
C GLY A 284 14.50 22.62 -15.48
N ARG A 285 13.63 22.70 -14.47
CA ARG A 285 12.17 22.79 -14.63
C ARG A 285 11.61 24.04 -13.97
N CYS A 286 10.62 24.66 -14.59
CA CYS A 286 9.87 25.76 -14.00
C CYS A 286 8.83 25.22 -13.02
N LEU A 287 9.13 25.32 -11.73
CA LEU A 287 8.28 24.86 -10.63
C LEU A 287 7.93 26.02 -9.69
N PRO A 288 6.86 25.93 -8.89
CA PRO A 288 6.50 26.97 -7.94
C PRO A 288 7.64 27.21 -6.94
N ASP A 289 7.80 28.46 -6.51
CA ASP A 289 8.78 28.79 -5.48
C ASP A 289 8.53 27.98 -4.19
N PRO A 290 9.45 27.09 -3.77
CA PRO A 290 9.26 26.21 -2.62
C PRO A 290 9.14 26.99 -1.31
N ALA A 291 9.57 28.26 -1.26
CA ALA A 291 9.36 29.12 -0.10
C ALA A 291 7.89 29.55 0.06
N ARG A 292 7.07 29.43 -0.99
CA ARG A 292 5.68 29.88 -1.02
C ARG A 292 4.67 28.75 -1.24
N PHE A 293 5.01 27.77 -2.07
CA PHE A 293 4.15 26.65 -2.42
C PHE A 293 4.99 25.39 -2.48
N ALA A 294 4.56 24.32 -1.80
CA ALA A 294 5.34 23.09 -1.79
C ALA A 294 5.24 22.34 -3.14
N THR A 295 4.15 22.53 -3.88
CA THR A 295 3.83 21.74 -5.09
C THR A 295 3.03 22.54 -6.12
N CYS A 296 2.97 22.06 -7.36
CA CYS A 296 2.03 22.58 -8.37
C CYS A 296 0.55 22.44 -7.96
N ALA A 297 0.21 21.54 -7.03
CA ALA A 297 -1.16 21.38 -6.54
C ALA A 297 -1.63 22.58 -5.71
N GLU A 298 -0.69 23.22 -5.01
CA GLU A 298 -0.94 24.35 -4.11
C GLU A 298 -0.80 25.71 -4.83
N TRP A 299 -0.29 25.70 -6.06
CA TRP A 299 -0.03 26.91 -6.84
C TRP A 299 -1.33 27.47 -7.46
N PRO A 300 -1.65 28.75 -7.24
CA PRO A 300 -2.84 29.38 -7.81
C PRO A 300 -2.68 29.54 -9.32
N ARG A 301 -3.70 29.12 -10.07
CA ARG A 301 -3.76 29.13 -11.55
C ARG A 301 -4.68 30.22 -12.05
#